data_AF-A0A6G1HZ22-F1
#
_entry.id   AF-A0A6G1HZ22-F1
#
_cell.length_a   1.000
_cell.length_b   1.000
_cell.length_c   1.000
_cell.angle_alpha   90.00
_cell.angle_beta   90.00
_cell.angle_gamma   90.00
#
_symmetry.space_group_name_H-M   'P 1'
#
loop_
_entity.id
_entity.type
_entity.pdbx_description
1 polymer ?
#
loop_
_entity_poly.entity_id
_entity_poly.type
_entity_poly.pdbx_seq_one_letter_code
_entity_poly.pdbx_strand_id
1 'polypeptide(L)'
;MKLDNWLKFSGKFVLDSTAYTWTAENVFTIRTFRLEKMLAGRLCLVARYRQQIGQLRQGGTLAVDAREVDLYVAVLTCVAVMRKLRPRAG
;
A
#
# COMPACT_ATOMS: atom_id res chain seq x y z
N MET A 1 18.43 5.44 -19.82
CA MET A 1 18.74 5.98 -18.49
C MET A 1 17.47 5.87 -17.65
N LYS A 2 17.36 4.85 -16.79
CA LYS A 2 16.12 4.47 -16.06
C LYS A 2 15.87 5.46 -14.92
N LEU A 3 14.91 6.35 -15.10
CA LEU A 3 14.48 7.38 -14.15
C LEU A 3 13.41 6.87 -13.17
N ASP A 4 13.38 5.57 -12.88
CA ASP A 4 12.20 4.91 -12.28
C ASP A 4 12.27 4.66 -10.77
N ASN A 5 13.39 4.96 -10.10
CA ASN A 5 13.69 4.32 -8.81
C ASN A 5 13.76 5.23 -7.57
N TRP A 6 13.37 6.50 -7.64
CA TRP A 6 13.63 7.42 -6.51
C TRP A 6 12.42 8.11 -5.87
N LEU A 7 11.22 8.01 -6.44
CA LEU A 7 10.04 8.74 -5.92
C LEU A 7 8.81 7.86 -5.63
N LYS A 8 8.92 6.52 -5.72
CA LYS A 8 7.83 5.62 -5.36
C LYS A 8 7.79 5.45 -3.84
N PHE A 9 6.79 6.05 -3.19
CA PHE A 9 6.47 5.71 -1.80
C PHE A 9 6.39 4.17 -1.67
N SER A 10 7.24 3.62 -0.80
CA SER A 10 7.20 2.21 -0.45
C SER A 10 7.24 2.03 1.07
N GLY A 11 6.28 1.26 1.59
CA GLY A 11 6.21 0.87 2.99
C GLY A 11 6.44 -0.63 3.09
N LYS A 12 7.48 -1.06 3.80
CA LYS A 12 7.81 -2.48 3.95
C LYS A 12 7.56 -2.92 5.38
N PHE A 13 7.06 -4.13 5.54
CA PHE A 13 6.96 -4.81 6.83
C PHE A 13 7.15 -6.30 6.65
N VAL A 14 7.49 -7.00 7.73
CA VAL A 14 7.63 -8.45 7.76
C VAL A 14 6.60 -8.99 8.74
N LEU A 15 5.88 -10.02 8.33
CA LEU A 15 4.96 -10.78 9.17
C LEU A 15 5.17 -12.26 8.88
N ASP A 16 5.35 -13.06 9.94
CA ASP A 16 5.57 -14.52 9.83
C ASP A 16 6.65 -14.91 8.82
N SER A 17 7.80 -14.24 8.89
CA SER A 17 8.95 -14.41 7.98
C SER A 17 8.67 -14.10 6.51
N THR A 18 7.50 -13.56 6.18
CA THR A 18 7.12 -13.14 4.83
C THR A 18 7.25 -11.62 4.71
N ALA A 19 7.95 -11.17 3.67
CA ALA A 19 8.10 -9.75 3.40
C ALA A 19 6.90 -9.20 2.61
N TYR A 20 6.34 -8.11 3.11
CA TYR A 20 5.24 -7.38 2.49
C TYR A 20 5.69 -5.97 2.12
N THR A 21 5.23 -5.48 0.97
CA THR A 21 5.52 -4.15 0.47
C THR A 21 4.26 -3.47 -0.02
N TRP A 22 3.94 -2.34 0.59
CA TRP A 22 3.01 -1.36 0.06
C TRP A 22 3.72 -0.48 -0.97
N THR A 23 3.20 -0.41 -2.19
CA THR A 23 3.71 0.45 -3.27
C THR A 23 2.62 1.38 -3.76
N ALA A 24 2.95 2.66 -4.01
CA ALA A 24 2.03 3.58 -4.69
C ALA A 24 2.01 3.26 -6.20
N GLU A 25 0.82 3.09 -6.78
CA GLU A 25 0.69 2.90 -8.24
C GLU A 25 0.98 4.17 -9.01
N ASN A 26 0.60 5.31 -8.44
CA ASN A 26 0.72 6.60 -9.09
C ASN A 26 1.38 7.60 -8.13
N VAL A 27 2.59 8.01 -8.48
CA VAL A 27 3.45 8.89 -7.68
C VAL A 27 2.86 10.31 -7.56
N PHE A 28 2.10 10.75 -8.56
CA PHE A 28 1.60 12.12 -8.61
C PHE A 28 0.39 12.36 -7.70
N THR A 29 -0.46 11.35 -7.55
CA THR A 29 -1.68 11.48 -6.75
C THR A 29 -1.59 10.75 -5.42
N ILE A 30 -0.75 9.72 -5.30
CA ILE A 30 -0.56 8.92 -4.08
C ILE A 30 -1.92 8.50 -3.48
N ARG A 31 -2.84 8.09 -4.37
CA ARG A 31 -4.24 7.71 -4.04
C ARG A 31 -4.52 6.22 -4.18
N THR A 32 -3.63 5.50 -4.84
CA THR A 32 -3.78 4.06 -5.08
C THR A 32 -2.54 3.35 -4.59
N PHE A 33 -2.72 2.36 -3.72
CA PHE A 33 -1.66 1.52 -3.19
C PHE A 33 -1.92 0.06 -3.47
N ARG A 34 -0.84 -0.69 -3.68
CA ARG A 34 -0.86 -2.14 -3.80
C ARG A 34 -0.03 -2.74 -2.69
N LEU A 35 -0.56 -3.78 -2.04
CA LEU A 35 0.17 -4.60 -1.12
C LEU A 35 0.61 -5.86 -1.85
N GLU A 36 1.91 -6.07 -1.88
CA GLU A 36 2.54 -7.22 -2.51
C GLU A 36 3.31 -7.99 -1.44
N LYS A 37 3.25 -9.32 -1.50
CA LYS A 37 4.08 -10.19 -0.66
C LYS A 37 5.06 -10.97 -1.50
N MET A 38 6.21 -11.28 -0.92
CA MET A 38 7.23 -12.09 -1.58
C MET A 38 7.08 -13.55 -1.15
N LEU A 39 6.68 -14.41 -2.07
CA LEU A 39 6.58 -15.85 -1.88
C LEU A 39 7.45 -16.58 -2.90
N ALA A 40 8.39 -17.40 -2.43
CA ALA A 40 9.27 -18.20 -3.30
C ALA A 40 9.93 -17.39 -4.45
N GLY A 41 10.34 -16.15 -4.17
CA GLY A 41 10.95 -15.26 -5.15
C GLY A 41 9.97 -14.56 -6.11
N ARG A 42 8.65 -14.77 -5.97
CA ARG A 42 7.60 -14.11 -6.75
C ARG A 42 6.86 -13.05 -5.91
N LEU A 43 6.52 -11.94 -6.55
CA LEU A 43 5.66 -10.92 -5.97
C LEU A 43 4.19 -11.29 -6.23
N CYS A 44 3.45 -11.55 -5.16
CA CYS A 44 2.03 -11.83 -5.18
C CYS A 44 1.27 -10.61 -4.65
N LEU A 45 0.32 -10.11 -5.43
CA LEU A 45 -0.57 -9.04 -4.99
C LEU A 45 -1.59 -9.61 -4.01
N VAL A 46 -1.70 -8.99 -2.82
CA VAL A 46 -2.61 -9.46 -1.76
C VAL A 46 -3.63 -8.42 -1.32
N ALA A 47 -3.38 -7.13 -1.58
CA ALA A 47 -4.38 -6.09 -1.37
C ALA A 47 -4.22 -4.92 -2.33
N ARG A 48 -5.31 -4.17 -2.55
CA ARG A 48 -5.32 -2.91 -3.29
C ARG A 48 -6.17 -1.89 -2.57
N TYR A 49 -5.58 -0.74 -2.27
CA TYR A 49 -6.29 0.42 -1.78
C TYR A 49 -6.49 1.42 -2.91
N ARG A 50 -7.68 2.00 -3.04
CA ARG A 50 -7.98 3.07 -3.98
C ARG A 50 -8.83 4.15 -3.32
N GLN A 51 -8.35 5.38 -3.40
CA GLN A 51 -9.10 6.58 -3.02
C GLN A 51 -9.66 7.26 -4.28
N GLN A 52 -10.95 7.56 -4.29
CA GLN A 52 -11.64 8.16 -5.42
C GLN A 52 -11.27 9.65 -5.59
N ILE A 53 -11.17 10.11 -6.84
CA ILE A 53 -10.96 11.53 -7.18
C ILE A 53 -12.28 12.29 -6.98
N GLY A 54 -12.23 13.41 -6.25
CA GLY A 54 -13.38 14.31 -6.04
C GLY A 54 -14.10 14.14 -4.69
N GLN A 55 -13.70 13.17 -3.86
CA GLN A 55 -14.27 13.02 -2.52
C GLN A 55 -13.63 14.01 -1.54
N LEU A 56 -14.44 14.91 -0.97
CA LEU A 56 -14.04 15.80 0.13
C LEU A 56 -13.80 15.06 1.46
N ARG A 57 -14.28 13.81 1.58
CA ARG A 57 -14.03 12.96 2.75
C ARG A 57 -12.75 12.15 2.57
N GLN A 58 -11.90 12.14 3.59
CA GLN A 58 -10.77 11.20 3.67
C GLN A 58 -11.34 9.78 3.78
N GLY A 59 -11.17 8.98 2.73
CA GLY A 59 -11.66 7.61 2.67
C GLY A 59 -11.32 6.96 1.34
N GLY A 60 -11.37 5.63 1.30
CA GLY A 60 -11.10 4.84 0.10
C GLY A 60 -11.52 3.40 0.30
N THR A 61 -11.44 2.64 -0.78
CA THR A 61 -11.79 1.21 -0.79
C THR A 61 -10.52 0.38 -0.70
N LEU A 62 -10.48 -0.52 0.27
CA LEU A 62 -9.44 -1.55 0.39
C LEU A 62 -10.02 -2.90 -0.02
N ALA A 63 -9.53 -3.46 -1.12
CA ALA A 63 -9.79 -4.83 -1.53
C ALA A 63 -8.66 -5.73 -1.02
N VAL A 64 -9.00 -6.83 -0.34
CA VAL A 64 -8.04 -7.74 0.29
C VAL A 64 -8.34 -9.18 -0.14
N ASP A 65 -7.31 -9.93 -0.48
CA ASP A 65 -7.40 -11.38 -0.58
C ASP A 65 -7.15 -12.01 0.79
N ALA A 66 -8.25 -12.37 1.47
CA ALA A 66 -8.23 -12.92 2.82
C ALA A 66 -7.57 -14.32 2.91
N ARG A 67 -7.32 -14.99 1.77
CA ARG A 67 -6.56 -16.26 1.75
C ARG A 67 -5.07 -16.02 1.87
N GLU A 68 -4.60 -14.86 1.43
CA GLU A 68 -3.19 -14.55 1.32
C GLU A 68 -2.68 -13.64 2.44
N VAL A 69 -3.56 -12.82 3.03
CA VAL A 69 -3.25 -11.93 4.16
C VAL A 69 -4.47 -11.76 5.07
N ASP A 70 -4.24 -11.69 6.38
CA ASP A 70 -5.30 -11.40 7.35
C ASP A 70 -5.89 -9.99 7.12
N LEU A 71 -7.21 -9.88 7.16
CA LEU A 71 -7.94 -8.63 6.96
C LEU A 71 -7.51 -7.54 7.93
N TYR A 72 -7.33 -7.85 9.22
CA TYR A 72 -6.90 -6.91 10.24
C TYR A 72 -5.50 -6.38 9.96
N VAL A 73 -4.58 -7.25 9.56
CA VAL A 73 -3.23 -6.86 9.16
C VAL A 73 -3.27 -5.92 7.96
N ALA A 74 -4.04 -6.27 6.93
CA ALA A 74 -4.18 -5.43 5.73
C ALA A 74 -4.75 -4.05 6.05
N VAL A 75 -5.79 -3.98 6.90
CA VAL A 75 -6.40 -2.71 7.33
C VAL A 75 -5.44 -1.87 8.15
N LEU A 76 -4.82 -2.44 9.19
CA LEU A 76 -3.90 -1.71 10.08
C LEU A 76 -2.67 -1.17 9.34
N THR A 77 -2.08 -1.98 8.48
CA THR A 77 -0.90 -1.57 7.70
C THR A 77 -1.27 -0.54 6.64
N CYS A 78 -2.45 -0.63 6.02
CA CYS A 78 -2.99 0.40 5.14
C CYS A 78 -3.17 1.73 5.88
N VAL A 79 -3.72 1.72 7.10
CA VAL A 79 -3.87 2.93 7.92
C VAL A 79 -2.51 3.52 8.30
N ALA A 80 -1.53 2.69 8.68
CA ALA A 80 -0.17 3.15 8.99
C ALA A 80 0.48 3.84 7.77
N VAL A 81 0.33 3.25 6.58
CA VAL A 81 0.78 3.82 5.31
C VAL A 81 0.12 5.17 5.04
N MET A 82 -1.20 5.27 5.16
CA MET A 82 -1.93 6.52 4.97
C MET A 82 -1.51 7.60 5.97
N ARG A 83 -1.26 7.24 7.24
CA ARG A 83 -0.78 8.19 8.25
C ARG A 83 0.61 8.73 7.93
N LYS A 84 1.51 7.89 7.40
CA LYS A 84 2.85 8.32 6.97
C LYS A 84 2.81 9.31 5.81
N LEU A 85 1.77 9.21 4.98
CA LEU A 85 1.56 10.07 3.81
C LEU A 85 0.80 11.35 4.10
N ARG A 86 0.11 11.42 5.24
CA ARG A 86 -0.52 12.67 5.67
C ARG A 86 0.60 13.68 5.92
N PRO A 87 0.62 14.84 5.23
CA PRO A 87 1.55 15.90 5.58
C PRO A 87 1.35 16.21 7.06
N ARG A 88 2.45 16.27 7.83
CA ARG A 88 2.39 16.80 9.19
C ARG A 88 1.75 18.18 9.06
N ALA A 89 0.58 18.37 9.66
CA ALA A 89 0.07 19.71 9.85
C ALA A 89 1.17 20.46 10.62
N GLY A 90 1.73 21.49 9.99
CA GLY A 90 2.59 22.44 10.67
C GLY A 90 1.82 23.19 11.73
#